data_AF-A0A1Q6XS79-F1
#
_entry.id   AF-A0A1Q6XS79-F1
#
_cell.length_a   1.000
_cell.length_b   1.000
_cell.length_c   1.000
_cell.angle_alpha   90.00
_cell.angle_beta   90.00
_cell.angle_gamma   90.00
#
_symmetry.space_group_name_H-M   'P 1'
#
loop_
_entity.id
_entity.type
_entity.pdbx_description
1 polymer ?
#
loop_
_entity_poly.entity_id
_entity_poly.type
_entity_poly.pdbx_seq_one_letter_code
_entity_poly.pdbx_strand_id
1 'polypeptide(L)'
;MGGAPKLSTGRSFGPGNASGSRFNTMGHTRATRSPGEPSLSRWAKVVALDPNHKNFAYSVGSDSKATEIKNPYFLKSFDKRIDQLKSKRDRCKRKSRLISRQDGSHFLLPSRRWLMLNARLQNVYRKRREQTKQFVYTLANHLYHDYMPLASGTMCPTGAVSPARCAAP
;
A
#
# COMPACT_ATOMS: atom_id res chain seq x y z
N MET A 1 9.59 -23.14 7.22
CA MET A 1 9.97 -22.57 8.52
C MET A 1 9.92 -21.05 8.40
N GLY A 2 8.83 -20.44 8.88
CA GLY A 2 8.59 -19.00 8.79
C GLY A 2 9.18 -18.29 10.00
N GLY A 3 10.24 -17.50 9.78
CA GLY A 3 10.80 -16.62 10.79
C GLY A 3 10.03 -15.31 10.86
N ALA A 4 9.45 -15.01 12.02
CA ALA A 4 8.86 -13.71 12.31
C ALA A 4 9.91 -12.58 12.21
N PRO A 5 9.56 -11.39 11.72
CA PRO A 5 10.47 -10.26 11.70
C PRO A 5 10.71 -9.75 13.14
N LYS A 6 11.97 -9.76 13.58
CA LYS A 6 12.38 -9.19 14.87
C LYS A 6 12.34 -7.66 14.82
N LEU A 7 11.64 -7.05 15.78
CA LEU A 7 11.62 -5.61 16.06
C LEU A 7 12.60 -5.31 17.20
N SER A 8 13.53 -4.36 16.99
CA SER A 8 14.45 -3.86 18.02
C SER A 8 13.89 -2.59 18.67
N THR A 9 13.88 -2.51 20.00
CA THR A 9 13.42 -1.35 20.79
C THR A 9 14.57 -0.67 21.53
N GLY A 10 14.57 0.66 21.56
CA GLY A 10 15.43 1.55 22.36
C GLY A 10 15.22 3.01 21.90
N ARG A 11 15.20 4.06 22.72
CA ARG A 11 15.62 4.33 24.11
C ARG A 11 14.65 5.33 24.78
N SER A 12 14.60 5.33 26.11
CA SER A 12 13.90 6.28 26.97
C SER A 12 14.72 7.56 27.21
N PHE A 13 14.09 8.74 27.11
CA PHE A 13 14.63 10.02 27.60
C PHE A 13 13.85 10.45 28.85
N GLY A 14 14.57 10.80 29.92
CA GLY A 14 14.02 11.19 31.24
C GLY A 14 13.50 12.63 31.30
N PRO A 15 12.87 13.05 32.42
CA PRO A 15 12.17 14.31 32.53
C PRO A 15 13.08 15.46 32.99
N GLY A 16 12.96 16.61 32.33
CA GLY A 16 13.54 17.89 32.77
C GLY A 16 12.45 18.81 33.35
N ASN A 17 12.71 19.35 34.54
CA ASN A 17 11.89 20.33 35.24
C ASN A 17 11.86 21.69 34.51
N ALA A 18 10.70 22.34 34.46
CA ALA A 18 10.61 23.79 34.24
C ALA A 18 9.39 24.37 34.97
N SER A 19 9.69 25.38 35.78
CA SER A 19 8.82 26.17 36.65
C SER A 19 7.98 27.19 35.90
N GLY A 20 6.72 27.36 36.36
CA GLY A 20 6.07 28.67 36.57
C GLY A 20 5.70 29.53 35.36
N SER A 21 4.40 29.57 35.05
CA SER A 21 3.72 30.83 34.66
C SER A 21 2.22 30.72 34.92
N ARG A 22 1.69 31.62 35.74
CA ARG A 22 0.26 31.79 36.04
C ARG A 22 -0.38 32.62 34.93
N PHE A 23 -1.42 32.11 34.29
CA PHE A 23 -2.39 32.93 33.55
C PHE A 23 -3.81 32.47 33.88
N ASN A 24 -4.67 33.47 34.09
CA ASN A 24 -5.99 33.38 34.69
C ASN A 24 -7.06 32.74 33.78
N THR A 25 -8.04 32.19 34.48
CA THR A 25 -9.37 31.69 34.14
C THR A 25 -10.14 32.38 33.00
N MET A 26 -10.69 31.58 32.08
CA MET A 26 -12.04 31.78 31.53
C MET A 26 -12.76 30.42 31.48
N GLY A 27 -13.93 30.37 32.13
CA GLY A 27 -14.75 29.17 32.26
C GLY A 27 -15.46 28.83 30.95
N HIS A 28 -15.22 27.62 30.46
CA HIS A 28 -16.13 26.95 29.54
C HIS A 28 -16.96 25.94 30.32
N THR A 29 -18.26 26.17 30.33
CA THR A 29 -19.30 25.25 30.80
C THR A 29 -19.08 23.87 30.19
N ARG A 30 -18.72 22.91 31.04
CA ARG A 30 -18.56 21.50 30.67
C ARG A 30 -19.95 20.92 30.46
N ALA A 31 -20.36 20.75 29.19
CA ALA A 31 -21.54 19.99 28.84
C ALA A 31 -21.48 18.62 29.54
N THR A 32 -22.40 18.37 30.46
CA THR A 32 -22.58 17.08 31.13
C THR A 32 -23.15 16.10 30.11
N ARG A 33 -22.35 15.10 29.72
CA ARG A 33 -22.81 14.00 28.87
C ARG A 33 -23.90 13.21 29.60
N SER A 34 -25.00 12.95 28.91
CA SER A 34 -26.10 12.10 29.36
C SER A 34 -25.63 10.65 29.58
N PRO A 35 -26.14 9.94 30.59
CA PRO A 35 -25.75 8.56 30.87
C PRO A 35 -26.42 7.62 29.85
N GLY A 36 -25.63 7.08 28.92
CA GLY A 36 -26.12 6.14 27.91
C GLY A 36 -25.25 5.97 26.65
N GLU A 37 -24.25 6.81 26.42
CA GLU A 37 -23.31 6.59 25.31
C GLU A 37 -22.33 5.45 25.66
N PRO A 38 -22.13 4.45 24.78
CA PRO A 38 -21.11 3.44 24.98
C PRO A 38 -19.75 4.13 25.01
N SER A 39 -19.08 4.10 26.16
CA SER A 39 -17.72 4.62 26.29
C SER A 39 -16.81 3.76 25.41
N LEU A 40 -16.50 4.23 24.20
CA LEU A 40 -15.38 3.73 23.42
C LEU A 40 -14.18 3.68 24.37
N SER A 41 -13.66 2.47 24.63
CA SER A 41 -12.59 2.29 25.60
C SER A 41 -11.45 3.25 25.29
N ARG A 42 -10.84 3.76 26.36
CA ARG A 42 -10.01 4.96 26.44
C ARG A 42 -8.75 4.99 25.55
N TRP A 43 -8.48 4.00 24.69
CA TRP A 43 -7.35 4.02 23.76
C TRP A 43 -7.53 3.01 22.61
N ALA A 44 -8.39 3.34 21.65
CA ALA A 44 -8.26 2.77 20.32
C ALA A 44 -6.87 3.17 19.79
N LYS A 45 -5.93 2.22 19.73
CA LYS A 45 -4.58 2.50 19.21
C LYS A 45 -4.74 2.80 17.73
N VAL A 46 -4.34 3.99 17.30
CA VAL A 46 -4.41 4.40 15.90
C VAL A 46 -3.03 4.22 15.29
N VAL A 47 -2.98 3.84 14.02
CA VAL A 47 -1.73 3.77 13.25
C VAL A 47 -1.89 4.53 11.95
N ALA A 48 -1.02 5.51 11.72
CA ALA A 48 -0.89 6.22 10.46
C ALA A 48 0.08 5.46 9.55
N LEU A 49 -0.28 5.26 8.28
CA LEU A 49 0.56 4.62 7.27
C LEU A 49 0.94 5.62 6.18
N ASP A 50 2.25 5.83 6.01
CA ASP A 50 2.81 6.65 4.94
C ASP A 50 3.49 5.77 3.88
N PRO A 51 3.04 5.81 2.60
CA PRO A 51 3.71 5.10 1.53
C PRO A 51 5.08 5.71 1.26
N ASN A 52 6.12 4.87 1.19
CA ASN A 52 7.50 5.30 0.97
C ASN A 52 8.04 4.75 -0.36
N HIS A 53 9.04 5.42 -0.94
CA HIS A 53 9.73 4.96 -2.15
C HIS A 53 10.79 3.87 -1.86
N LYS A 54 11.29 3.77 -0.62
CA LYS A 54 12.26 2.73 -0.21
C LYS A 54 11.59 1.46 0.34
N ASN A 55 10.48 1.64 1.06
CA ASN A 55 9.77 0.61 1.83
C ASN A 55 8.30 0.56 1.44
N PHE A 56 7.61 -0.51 1.80
CA PHE A 56 6.19 -0.65 1.43
C PHE A 56 5.34 0.44 2.09
N ALA A 57 5.54 0.63 3.39
CA ALA A 57 4.96 1.72 4.16
C ALA A 57 5.80 1.98 5.41
N TYR A 58 5.72 3.20 5.93
CA TYR A 58 6.18 3.53 7.26
C TYR A 58 4.96 3.76 8.14
N SER A 59 4.92 3.14 9.32
CA SER A 59 3.78 3.24 10.22
C SER A 59 4.16 3.96 11.51
N VAL A 60 3.32 4.88 11.97
CA VAL A 60 3.47 5.56 13.27
C VAL A 60 2.21 5.34 14.09
N GLY A 61 2.35 4.65 15.22
CA GLY A 61 1.27 4.37 16.15
C GLY A 61 1.07 5.48 17.18
N SER A 62 -0.14 5.56 17.74
CA SER A 62 -0.48 6.43 18.87
C SER A 62 0.28 6.08 20.16
N ASP A 63 0.93 4.90 20.20
CA ASP A 63 1.83 4.46 21.26
C ASP A 63 3.28 4.93 21.05
N SER A 64 3.49 5.90 20.15
CA SER A 64 4.80 6.43 19.76
C SER A 64 5.75 5.38 19.18
N LYS A 65 5.23 4.21 18.76
CA LYS A 65 6.02 3.20 18.05
C LYS A 65 6.00 3.46 16.57
N ALA A 66 7.19 3.52 15.99
CA ALA A 66 7.36 3.53 14.55
C ALA A 66 7.73 2.12 14.06
N THR A 67 7.01 1.64 13.05
CA THR A 67 7.30 0.34 12.42
C THR A 67 7.52 0.53 10.93
N GLU A 68 8.61 -0.03 10.43
CA GLU A 68 8.94 0.00 9.01
C GLU A 68 8.44 -1.28 8.33
N ILE A 69 7.51 -1.13 7.39
CA ILE A 69 6.99 -2.26 6.62
C ILE A 69 7.86 -2.41 5.37
N LYS A 70 8.71 -3.43 5.37
CA LYS A 70 9.62 -3.70 4.26
C LYS A 70 8.87 -4.11 2.99
N ASN A 71 9.48 -3.78 1.85
CA ASN A 71 8.99 -4.25 0.56
C ASN A 71 9.04 -5.78 0.47
N PRO A 72 7.98 -6.44 -0.06
CA PRO A 72 7.98 -7.87 -0.21
C PRO A 72 9.11 -8.33 -1.15
N TYR A 73 9.89 -9.31 -0.69
CA TYR A 73 11.08 -9.80 -1.39
C TYR A 73 10.78 -10.27 -2.83
N PHE A 74 9.57 -10.78 -3.07
CA PHE A 74 9.17 -11.34 -4.36
C PHE A 74 8.95 -10.28 -5.45
N LEU A 75 8.67 -9.01 -5.11
CA LEU A 75 8.36 -7.97 -6.11
C LEU A 75 9.52 -7.79 -7.09
N LYS A 76 10.74 -7.61 -6.57
CA LYS A 76 11.94 -7.45 -7.41
C LYS A 76 12.17 -8.64 -8.33
N SER A 77 11.85 -9.87 -7.88
CA SER A 77 11.99 -11.07 -8.70
C SER A 77 10.98 -11.11 -9.86
N PHE A 78 9.73 -10.72 -9.59
CA PHE A 78 8.70 -10.64 -10.63
C PHE A 78 9.01 -9.54 -11.63
N ASP A 79 9.46 -8.37 -11.18
CA ASP A 79 9.77 -7.26 -12.08
C ASP A 79 10.91 -7.64 -13.04
N LYS A 80 12.02 -8.20 -12.51
CA LYS A 80 13.10 -8.77 -13.35
C LYS A 80 12.58 -9.78 -14.37
N ARG A 81 11.67 -10.67 -13.96
CA ARG A 81 11.12 -11.69 -14.85
C ARG A 81 10.19 -11.09 -15.92
N ILE A 82 9.39 -10.10 -15.56
CA ILE A 82 8.52 -9.36 -16.47
C ILE A 82 9.37 -8.68 -17.53
N ASP A 83 10.46 -8.01 -17.14
CA ASP A 83 11.34 -7.30 -18.06
C ASP A 83 12.05 -8.25 -19.03
N GLN A 84 12.53 -9.40 -18.54
CA GLN A 84 13.09 -10.44 -19.40
C GLN A 84 12.07 -10.97 -20.42
N LEU A 85 10.82 -11.20 -19.99
CA LEU A 85 9.76 -11.70 -20.87
C LEU A 85 9.34 -10.65 -21.91
N LYS A 86 9.23 -9.38 -21.50
CA LYS A 86 8.99 -8.26 -22.40
C LYS A 86 10.11 -8.15 -23.44
N SER A 87 11.37 -8.09 -23.01
CA SER A 87 12.52 -8.01 -23.92
C SER A 87 12.54 -9.15 -24.95
N LYS A 88 12.28 -10.40 -24.50
CA LYS A 88 12.20 -11.55 -25.42
C LYS A 88 11.00 -11.47 -26.37
N ARG A 89 9.85 -11.00 -25.88
CA ARG A 89 8.62 -10.86 -26.68
C ARG A 89 8.77 -9.77 -27.73
N ASP A 90 9.38 -8.65 -27.37
CA ASP A 90 9.47 -7.47 -28.23
C ASP A 90 10.44 -7.70 -29.42
N ARG A 91 11.38 -8.64 -29.27
CA ARG A 91 12.20 -9.15 -30.40
C ARG A 91 11.43 -10.04 -31.38
N CYS A 92 10.20 -10.46 -31.07
CA CYS A 92 9.42 -11.36 -31.92
C CYS A 92 8.53 -10.61 -32.91
N LYS A 93 8.31 -11.19 -34.10
CA LYS A 93 7.41 -10.62 -35.13
C LYS A 93 5.96 -10.59 -34.64
N ARG A 94 5.40 -9.39 -34.51
CA ARG A 94 4.02 -9.13 -34.05
C ARG A 94 2.97 -9.24 -35.16
N LYS A 95 3.38 -9.06 -36.41
CA LYS A 95 2.57 -9.25 -37.63
C LYS A 95 3.25 -10.32 -38.47
N SER A 96 2.94 -11.60 -38.23
CA SER A 96 3.66 -12.72 -38.83
C SER A 96 2.85 -13.55 -39.81
N ARG A 97 1.54 -13.68 -39.61
CA ARG A 97 0.67 -14.48 -40.48
C ARG A 97 -0.59 -13.69 -40.79
N LEU A 98 -0.93 -13.54 -42.06
CA LEU A 98 -2.22 -13.01 -42.49
C LEU A 98 -3.25 -14.14 -42.46
N ILE A 99 -4.38 -13.90 -41.82
CA ILE A 99 -5.50 -14.84 -41.76
C ILE A 99 -6.72 -14.13 -42.36
N SER A 100 -7.32 -14.77 -43.36
CA SER A 100 -8.57 -14.35 -43.99
C SER A 100 -9.74 -15.06 -43.30
N ARG A 101 -10.77 -14.33 -42.92
CA ARG A 101 -12.05 -14.89 -42.46
C ARG A 101 -12.97 -15.17 -43.66
N GLN A 102 -14.01 -15.95 -43.41
CA GLN A 102 -15.07 -16.23 -44.40
C GLN A 102 -15.78 -14.94 -44.83
N ASP A 103 -15.85 -13.93 -43.96
CA ASP A 103 -16.43 -12.60 -44.22
C ASP A 103 -15.55 -11.70 -45.12
N GLY A 104 -14.45 -12.21 -45.69
CA GLY A 104 -13.49 -11.44 -46.50
C GLY A 104 -12.56 -10.52 -45.70
N SER A 105 -12.77 -10.37 -44.39
CA SER A 105 -11.87 -9.58 -43.54
C SER A 105 -10.54 -10.28 -43.28
N HIS A 106 -9.45 -9.51 -43.19
CA HIS A 106 -8.12 -10.01 -42.90
C HIS A 106 -7.58 -9.47 -41.58
N PHE A 107 -6.90 -10.32 -40.80
CA PHE A 107 -6.17 -9.89 -39.62
C PHE A 107 -4.77 -10.52 -39.56
N LEU A 108 -3.84 -9.79 -38.95
CA LEU A 108 -2.45 -10.22 -38.80
C LEU A 108 -2.25 -10.86 -37.42
N LEU A 109 -1.94 -12.15 -37.42
CA LEU A 109 -1.59 -12.91 -36.23
C LEU A 109 -0.09 -12.71 -35.90
N PRO A 110 0.26 -12.55 -34.61
CA PRO A 110 1.64 -12.64 -34.16
C PRO A 110 2.25 -14.02 -34.38
N SER A 111 3.58 -14.09 -34.36
CA SER A 111 4.30 -15.37 -34.40
C SER A 111 3.93 -16.27 -33.20
N ARG A 112 4.01 -17.61 -33.38
CA ARG A 112 3.78 -18.60 -32.31
C ARG A 112 4.62 -18.30 -31.06
N ARG A 113 5.90 -17.94 -31.25
CA ARG A 113 6.82 -17.57 -30.17
C ARG A 113 6.36 -16.32 -29.42
N TRP A 114 5.86 -15.30 -30.12
CA TRP A 114 5.29 -14.11 -29.50
C TRP A 114 4.08 -14.46 -28.62
N LEU A 115 3.16 -15.28 -29.12
CA LEU A 115 1.96 -15.71 -28.38
C LEU A 115 2.32 -16.47 -27.10
N MET A 116 3.26 -17.42 -27.19
CA MET A 116 3.76 -18.16 -26.03
C MET A 116 4.37 -17.23 -24.97
N LEU A 117 5.21 -16.28 -25.39
CA LEU A 117 5.83 -15.32 -24.45
C LEU A 117 4.80 -14.38 -23.84
N ASN A 118 3.81 -13.93 -24.61
CA ASN A 118 2.73 -13.10 -24.11
C ASN A 118 1.87 -13.85 -23.08
N ALA A 119 1.52 -15.11 -23.35
CA ALA A 119 0.79 -15.96 -22.38
C ALA A 119 1.59 -16.16 -21.08
N ARG A 120 2.91 -16.40 -21.18
CA ARG A 120 3.80 -16.49 -20.01
C ARG A 120 3.87 -15.16 -19.24
N LEU A 121 3.94 -14.04 -19.95
CA LEU A 121 3.94 -12.69 -19.35
C LEU A 121 2.65 -12.44 -18.56
N GLN A 122 1.48 -12.77 -19.13
CA GLN A 122 0.19 -12.66 -18.44
C GLN A 122 0.12 -13.54 -17.19
N ASN A 123 0.66 -14.76 -17.26
CA ASN A 123 0.74 -15.66 -16.11
C ASN A 123 1.60 -15.08 -14.98
N VAL A 124 2.73 -14.44 -15.31
CA VAL A 124 3.58 -13.78 -14.31
C VAL A 124 2.86 -12.57 -13.69
N TYR A 125 2.15 -11.77 -14.49
CA TYR A 125 1.33 -10.68 -13.96
C TYR A 125 0.24 -11.17 -13.00
N ARG A 126 -0.44 -12.26 -13.35
CA ARG A 126 -1.44 -12.90 -12.47
C ARG A 126 -0.80 -13.34 -11.16
N LYS A 127 0.33 -14.06 -11.21
CA LYS A 127 1.03 -14.51 -10.00
C LYS A 127 1.47 -13.35 -9.11
N ARG A 128 2.05 -12.29 -9.69
CA ARG A 128 2.42 -11.07 -8.95
C ARG A 128 1.22 -10.46 -8.24
N ARG A 129 0.09 -10.32 -8.94
CA ARG A 129 -1.14 -9.74 -8.37
C ARG A 129 -1.67 -10.56 -7.19
N GLU A 130 -1.78 -11.88 -7.34
CA GLU A 130 -2.30 -12.74 -6.25
C GLU A 130 -1.35 -12.75 -5.04
N GLN A 131 -0.04 -12.77 -5.24
CA GLN A 131 0.92 -12.66 -4.14
C GLN A 131 0.86 -11.29 -3.45
N THR A 132 0.71 -10.20 -4.21
CA THR A 132 0.53 -8.86 -3.62
C THR A 132 -0.77 -8.76 -2.83
N LYS A 133 -1.88 -9.31 -3.33
CA LYS A 133 -3.16 -9.36 -2.59
C LYS A 133 -3.00 -10.09 -1.27
N GLN A 134 -2.38 -11.28 -1.28
CA GLN A 134 -2.18 -12.06 -0.08
C GLN A 134 -1.29 -11.33 0.94
N PHE A 135 -0.23 -10.67 0.46
CA PHE A 135 0.64 -9.86 1.30
C PHE A 135 -0.13 -8.72 1.97
N VAL A 136 -0.87 -7.92 1.18
CA VAL A 136 -1.65 -6.79 1.70
C VAL A 136 -2.74 -7.26 2.66
N TYR A 137 -3.41 -8.38 2.36
CA TYR A 137 -4.40 -8.98 3.25
C TYR A 137 -3.81 -9.40 4.59
N THR A 138 -2.65 -10.06 4.57
CA THR A 138 -1.95 -10.48 5.79
C THR A 138 -1.51 -9.27 6.62
N LEU A 139 -1.00 -8.23 5.96
CA LEU A 139 -0.61 -6.98 6.59
C LEU A 139 -1.81 -6.26 7.22
N ALA A 140 -2.92 -6.15 6.49
CA ALA A 140 -4.14 -5.54 7.00
C ALA A 140 -4.65 -6.27 8.24
N ASN A 141 -4.76 -7.60 8.21
CA ASN A 141 -5.18 -8.38 9.38
C ASN A 141 -4.27 -8.17 10.58
N HIS A 142 -2.96 -8.17 10.37
CA HIS A 142 -2.00 -7.89 11.44
C HIS A 142 -2.21 -6.49 12.04
N LEU A 143 -2.43 -5.48 11.20
CA LEU A 143 -2.68 -4.12 11.67
C LEU A 143 -4.01 -4.00 12.41
N TYR A 144 -5.07 -4.69 11.95
CA TYR A 144 -6.39 -4.71 12.59
C TYR A 144 -6.38 -5.37 13.97
N HIS A 145 -5.49 -6.33 14.23
CA HIS A 145 -5.34 -6.93 15.55
C HIS A 145 -4.72 -5.96 16.57
N ASP A 146 -3.74 -5.17 16.12
CA ASP A 146 -2.94 -4.31 17.02
C ASP A 146 -3.47 -2.88 17.13
N TYR A 147 -4.18 -2.40 16.09
CA TYR A 147 -4.62 -1.02 15.94
C TYR A 147 -6.04 -0.96 15.35
N MET A 148 -6.83 0.06 15.73
CA MET A 148 -7.95 0.50 14.89
C MET A 148 -7.36 1.32 13.74
N PRO A 149 -7.48 0.87 12.48
CA PRO A 149 -6.88 1.60 11.37
C PRO A 149 -7.64 2.90 11.10
N LEU A 150 -6.92 4.02 11.09
CA LEU A 150 -7.41 5.29 10.58
C LEU A 150 -6.27 6.09 9.93
N ALA A 151 -6.60 6.73 8.80
CA ALA A 151 -5.78 7.61 7.98
C ALA A 151 -4.63 6.95 7.17
N SER A 152 -4.96 6.53 5.94
CA SER A 152 -4.00 6.48 4.84
C SER A 152 -3.88 7.89 4.27
N GLY A 153 -2.66 8.43 4.15
CA GLY A 153 -2.46 9.73 3.51
C GLY A 153 -2.95 9.70 2.06
N THR A 154 -3.80 10.66 1.68
CA THR A 154 -4.26 10.82 0.29
C THR A 154 -3.10 11.36 -0.53
N MET A 155 -2.33 10.48 -1.17
CA MET A 155 -1.36 10.89 -2.19
C MET A 155 -2.13 11.23 -3.46
N CYS A 156 -2.71 12.43 -3.56
CA CYS A 156 -3.15 12.98 -4.86
C CYS A 156 -1.87 13.15 -5.70
N PRO A 157 -1.69 12.43 -6.82
CA PRO A 157 -0.49 12.59 -7.63
C PRO A 157 -0.49 14.00 -8.25
N THR A 158 0.44 14.84 -7.81
CA THR A 158 0.70 16.15 -8.39
C THR A 158 1.27 15.95 -9.79
N GLY A 159 0.40 15.88 -10.80
CA GLY A 159 0.87 15.67 -12.18
C GLY A 159 -0.15 15.74 -13.30
N ALA A 160 -1.48 15.64 -13.08
CA ALA A 160 -2.41 15.66 -14.23
C ALA A 160 -3.89 15.98 -13.97
N VAL A 161 -4.32 16.43 -12.79
CA VAL A 161 -5.76 16.70 -12.57
C VAL A 161 -5.95 18.01 -11.82
N SER A 162 -6.74 18.91 -12.42
CA SER A 162 -7.16 20.19 -11.86
C SER A 162 -7.64 20.05 -10.40
N PRO A 163 -7.36 21.04 -9.53
CA PRO A 163 -7.57 20.97 -8.07
C PRO A 163 -9.02 20.75 -7.63
N ALA A 164 -9.99 20.79 -8.53
CA ALA A 164 -11.41 20.62 -8.25
C ALA A 164 -11.86 19.18 -7.95
N ARG A 165 -10.98 18.17 -7.98
CA ARG A 165 -11.35 16.76 -7.70
C ARG A 165 -10.75 16.16 -6.42
N CYS A 166 -9.84 16.85 -5.73
CA CYS A 166 -9.33 16.39 -4.43
C CYS A 166 -10.19 16.88 -3.24
N ALA A 167 -11.28 17.62 -3.50
CA ALA A 167 -12.27 18.01 -2.51
C ALA A 167 -13.66 17.48 -2.92
N ALA A 168 -14.11 16.42 -2.27
CA ALA A 168 -15.52 16.01 -2.23
C ALA A 168 -15.70 15.02 -1.07
N PRO A 169 -16.89 15.00 -0.46
CA PRO A 169 -17.18 15.49 0.90
C PRO A 169 -16.78 14.55 2.04
#